data_AF-A0AAV2H044-F1
#
_entry.id   AF-A0AAV2H044-F1
#
_cell.length_a   1.000
_cell.length_b   1.000
_cell.length_c   1.000
_cell.angle_alpha   90.00
_cell.angle_beta   90.00
_cell.angle_gamma   90.00
#
_symmetry.space_group_name_H-M   'P 1'
#
loop_
_entity.id
_entity.type
_entity.pdbx_description
1 polymer ?
#
loop_
_entity_poly.entity_id
_entity_poly.type
_entity_poly.pdbx_seq_one_letter_code
_entity_poly.pdbx_strand_id
1 'polypeptide(L)'
;MLHHDCPLDTKAVPTKTCQGKSSSVISETVAEKVKPIYDRLISDVLLARCLSVMTHAKIWARCPKHIFVGRRRVEVETALFVSEFNSGSVGLKVKGFFKY
;
A
#
# COMPACT_ATOMS: atom_id res chain seq x y z
N MET A 1 17.92 -36.23 31.18
CA MET A 1 18.28 -34.83 31.48
C MET A 1 17.34 -33.94 30.68
N LEU A 2 16.33 -33.43 31.39
CA LEU A 2 15.42 -32.30 31.13
C LEU A 2 14.92 -32.03 29.68
N HIS A 3 13.67 -32.45 29.47
CA HIS A 3 12.68 -31.74 28.66
C HIS A 3 12.64 -30.24 29.03
N HIS A 4 12.55 -29.37 28.03
CA HIS A 4 12.08 -28.00 28.19
C HIS A 4 11.02 -27.71 27.12
N ASP A 5 9.93 -28.49 27.18
CA ASP A 5 8.63 -28.04 26.71
C ASP A 5 8.18 -26.93 27.67
N CYS A 6 8.03 -25.72 27.15
CA CYS A 6 7.57 -24.58 27.92
C CYS A 6 6.04 -24.71 28.12
N PRO A 7 5.52 -24.82 29.36
CA PRO A 7 4.09 -24.96 29.60
C PRO A 7 3.38 -23.63 29.35
N LEU A 8 2.40 -23.61 28.44
CA LEU A 8 1.42 -22.54 28.34
C LEU A 8 0.43 -22.67 29.51
N ASP A 9 0.82 -22.12 30.66
CA ASP A 9 -0.09 -21.95 31.79
C ASP A 9 -1.19 -20.97 31.40
N THR A 10 -2.37 -21.55 31.21
CA THR A 10 -3.63 -20.87 30.98
C THR A 10 -4.05 -20.21 32.29
N LYS A 11 -3.55 -18.99 32.55
CA LYS A 11 -4.16 -18.10 33.54
C LYS A 11 -4.95 -17.02 32.81
N ALA A 12 -6.26 -17.20 32.81
CA ALA A 12 -7.23 -16.23 32.32
C ALA A 12 -7.01 -14.89 33.01
N VAL A 13 -6.46 -13.93 32.26
CA VAL A 13 -6.53 -12.52 32.62
C VAL A 13 -7.99 -12.10 32.44
N PRO A 14 -8.67 -11.59 33.48
CA PRO A 14 -9.95 -10.94 33.28
C PRO A 14 -9.66 -9.61 32.58
N THR A 15 -9.57 -9.65 31.26
CA THR A 15 -9.70 -8.46 30.43
C THR A 15 -11.13 -8.00 30.61
N LYS A 16 -11.29 -7.00 31.46
CA LYS A 16 -12.50 -6.17 31.49
C LYS A 16 -12.61 -5.55 30.11
N THR A 17 -13.25 -6.26 29.19
CA THR A 17 -13.68 -5.67 27.93
C THR A 17 -14.74 -4.66 28.32
N CYS A 18 -14.36 -3.38 28.36
CA CYS A 18 -15.33 -2.33 28.18
C CYS A 18 -15.91 -2.56 26.78
N GLN A 19 -17.01 -3.32 26.70
CA GLN A 19 -17.84 -3.37 25.49
C GLN A 19 -18.52 -2.00 25.34
N GLY A 20 -17.73 -0.97 25.08
CA GLY A 20 -18.19 0.15 24.28
C GLY A 20 -18.45 -0.45 22.90
N LYS A 21 -19.69 -0.88 22.69
CA LYS A 21 -20.15 -1.36 21.39
C LYS A 21 -20.21 -0.13 20.48
N SER A 22 -19.07 0.31 19.98
CA SER A 22 -19.03 1.22 18.83
C SER A 22 -19.46 0.36 17.64
N SER A 23 -20.76 0.15 17.49
CA SER A 23 -21.29 -0.39 16.26
C SER A 23 -21.05 0.71 15.22
N SER A 24 -19.89 0.69 14.58
CA SER A 24 -19.64 1.46 13.36
C SER A 24 -20.46 0.80 12.26
N VAL A 25 -21.78 0.83 12.41
CA VAL A 25 -22.73 0.44 11.38
C VAL A 25 -22.63 1.53 10.35
N ILE A 26 -21.87 1.24 9.31
CA ILE A 26 -21.86 2.05 8.10
C ILE A 26 -23.31 1.99 7.59
N SER A 27 -23.95 3.15 7.44
CA SER A 27 -25.31 3.20 6.88
C SER A 27 -25.32 2.54 5.51
N GLU A 28 -26.40 1.86 5.16
CA GLU A 28 -26.52 1.11 3.89
C GLU A 28 -26.17 1.97 2.67
N THR A 29 -26.61 3.23 2.67
CA THR A 29 -26.26 4.22 1.65
C THR A 29 -24.75 4.48 1.51
N VAL A 30 -24.01 4.50 2.62
CA VAL A 30 -22.55 4.67 2.62
C VAL A 30 -21.87 3.36 2.21
N ALA A 31 -22.40 2.22 2.66
CA ALA A 31 -21.88 0.91 2.27
C ALA A 31 -21.97 0.70 0.75
N GLU A 32 -23.08 1.09 0.11
CA GLU A 32 -23.25 1.06 -1.34
C GLU A 32 -22.22 1.93 -2.08
N LYS A 33 -21.84 3.08 -1.51
CA LYS A 33 -20.82 3.97 -2.11
C LYS A 33 -19.40 3.44 -1.91
N VAL A 34 -19.14 2.78 -0.79
CA VAL A 34 -17.81 2.31 -0.39
C VAL A 34 -17.48 0.93 -0.98
N LYS A 35 -18.48 0.07 -1.15
CA LYS A 35 -18.33 -1.27 -1.76
C LYS A 35 -17.55 -1.29 -3.08
N PRO A 36 -17.86 -0.47 -4.10
CA PRO A 36 -17.09 -0.49 -5.35
C PRO A 36 -15.62 -0.09 -5.17
N ILE A 37 -15.28 0.69 -4.13
CA ILE A 37 -13.91 1.04 -3.79
C ILE A 37 -13.18 -0.19 -3.24
N TYR A 38 -13.80 -0.92 -2.32
CA TYR A 38 -13.25 -2.17 -1.79
C TYR A 38 -13.08 -3.22 -2.88
N ASP A 39 -14.11 -3.42 -3.71
CA ASP A 39 -14.07 -4.37 -4.84
C ASP A 39 -12.90 -4.06 -5.80
N ARG A 40 -12.64 -2.77 -6.04
CA ARG A 40 -11.48 -2.32 -6.81
C ARG A 40 -10.16 -2.59 -6.10
N LEU A 41 -10.08 -2.39 -4.78
CA LEU A 41 -8.85 -2.57 -3.99
C LEU A 41 -8.44 -4.04 -3.85
N ILE A 42 -9.40 -4.96 -3.85
CA ILE A 42 -9.16 -6.40 -3.80
C ILE A 42 -8.94 -7.02 -5.19
N SER A 43 -8.95 -6.22 -6.26
CA SER A 43 -8.74 -6.72 -7.61
C SER A 43 -7.35 -7.35 -7.77
N ASP A 44 -7.31 -8.58 -8.30
CA ASP A 44 -6.06 -9.28 -8.62
C ASP A 44 -5.17 -8.49 -9.57
N VAL A 45 -5.76 -7.67 -10.44
CA VAL A 45 -5.01 -6.79 -11.36
C VAL A 45 -4.24 -5.71 -10.58
N LEU A 46 -4.85 -5.15 -9.54
CA LEU A 46 -4.18 -4.17 -8.68
C LEU A 46 -3.11 -4.86 -7.83
N LEU A 47 -3.42 -6.04 -7.29
CA LEU A 47 -2.46 -6.85 -6.54
C LEU A 47 -1.24 -7.22 -7.38
N ALA A 48 -1.44 -7.71 -8.61
CA ALA A 48 -0.37 -8.03 -9.55
C ALA A 48 0.49 -6.82 -9.89
N ARG A 49 -0.10 -5.62 -10.02
CA ARG A 49 0.65 -4.37 -10.20
C ARG A 49 1.47 -3.99 -8.97
N CYS A 50 0.92 -4.14 -7.77
CA CYS A 50 1.65 -3.88 -6.52
C CYS A 50 2.82 -4.86 -6.34
N LEU A 51 2.65 -6.13 -6.74
CA LEU A 51 3.70 -7.14 -6.69
C LEU A 51 4.77 -6.93 -7.76
N SER A 52 4.38 -6.51 -8.97
CA SER A 52 5.29 -6.26 -10.09
C SER A 52 6.12 -4.99 -9.91
N VAL A 53 5.55 -3.99 -9.25
CA VAL A 53 6.16 -2.67 -9.14
C VAL A 53 6.55 -2.45 -7.68
N MET A 54 7.82 -2.64 -7.35
CA MET A 54 8.40 -2.00 -6.16
C MET A 54 8.27 -0.48 -6.38
N THR A 55 7.17 0.09 -5.91
CA THR A 55 6.68 1.43 -6.26
C THR A 55 7.71 2.52 -6.06
N HIS A 56 8.55 2.34 -5.04
CA HIS A 56 9.63 3.27 -4.73
C HIS A 56 10.89 3.04 -5.59
N ALA A 57 11.19 1.81 -6.00
CA ALA A 57 12.42 1.48 -6.72
C ALA A 57 12.49 2.19 -8.09
N LYS A 58 11.36 2.32 -8.81
CA LYS A 58 11.33 3.04 -10.09
C LYS A 58 11.56 4.54 -9.94
N ILE A 59 11.03 5.16 -8.89
CA ILE A 59 11.31 6.58 -8.58
C ILE A 59 12.80 6.75 -8.28
N TRP A 60 13.37 5.88 -7.45
CA TRP A 60 14.79 5.96 -7.10
C TRP A 60 15.73 5.59 -8.27
N ALA A 61 15.28 4.83 -9.26
CA ALA A 61 16.04 4.60 -10.49
C ALA A 61 16.17 5.89 -11.33
N ARG A 62 15.16 6.78 -11.29
CA ARG A 62 15.18 8.09 -11.99
C ARG A 62 15.80 9.20 -11.14
N CYS A 63 15.67 9.08 -9.83
CA CYS A 63 16.17 10.02 -8.81
C CYS A 63 17.01 9.26 -7.78
N PRO A 64 18.28 8.91 -8.06
CA PRO A 64 19.07 8.10 -7.15
C PRO A 64 19.23 8.77 -5.78
N LYS A 65 18.97 8.03 -4.69
CA LYS A 65 19.00 8.57 -3.30
C LYS A 65 20.32 9.22 -2.91
N HIS A 66 21.43 8.73 -3.48
CA HIS A 66 22.78 9.22 -3.21
C HIS A 66 23.11 10.49 -4.02
N ILE A 67 22.22 10.95 -4.90
CA ILE A 67 22.40 12.14 -5.73
C ILE A 67 21.32 13.16 -5.37
N PHE A 68 21.74 14.38 -5.07
CA PHE A 68 20.81 15.48 -4.89
C PHE A 68 20.26 15.92 -6.25
N VAL A 69 19.01 15.53 -6.55
CA VAL A 69 18.33 15.83 -7.82
C VAL A 69 17.39 17.05 -7.74
N GLY A 70 17.28 17.67 -6.57
CA GLY A 70 16.38 18.80 -6.30
C GLY A 70 14.92 18.39 -6.08
N ARG A 71 14.22 19.10 -5.19
CA ARG A 71 12.83 18.80 -4.77
C ARG A 71 11.87 18.70 -5.96
N ARG A 72 11.90 19.67 -6.87
CA ARG A 72 11.00 19.74 -8.02
C ARG A 72 11.07 18.50 -8.91
N ARG A 73 12.27 17.94 -9.10
CA ARG A 73 12.47 16.75 -9.92
C ARG A 73 11.87 15.51 -9.26
N VAL A 74 12.06 15.34 -7.95
CA VAL A 74 11.45 14.24 -7.19
C VAL A 74 9.92 14.32 -7.24
N GLU A 75 9.36 15.53 -7.11
CA GLU A 75 7.91 15.74 -7.21
C GLU A 75 7.36 15.36 -8.60
N VAL A 76 8.01 15.81 -9.67
CA VAL A 76 7.61 15.46 -11.06
C VAL A 76 7.71 13.97 -11.32
N GLU A 77 8.83 13.33 -10.97
CA GLU A 77 9.01 11.90 -11.20
C GLU A 77 8.05 11.04 -10.39
N THR A 78 7.72 11.47 -9.17
CA THR A 78 6.70 10.83 -8.34
C THR A 78 5.32 10.95 -8.99
N ALA A 79 4.95 12.14 -9.49
CA ALA A 79 3.68 12.36 -10.17
C ALA A 79 3.56 11.52 -11.46
N LEU A 80 4.61 11.46 -12.27
CA LEU A 80 4.68 10.63 -13.47
C LEU A 80 4.54 9.14 -13.11
N PHE A 81 5.26 8.68 -12.08
CA PHE A 81 5.15 7.30 -11.63
C PHE A 81 3.74 6.94 -11.14
N VAL A 82 3.10 7.82 -10.36
CA VAL A 82 1.71 7.61 -9.89
C VAL A 82 0.73 7.59 -11.06
N SER A 83 0.94 8.44 -12.07
CA SER A 83 0.14 8.43 -13.29
C SER A 83 0.32 7.11 -14.06
N GLU A 84 1.56 6.68 -14.30
CA GLU A 84 1.87 5.41 -14.97
C GLU A 84 1.29 4.21 -14.22
N PHE A 85 1.40 4.21 -12.89
CA PHE A 85 0.78 3.20 -12.05
C PHE A 85 -0.73 3.24 -12.28
N ASN A 86 -1.41 4.35 -11.98
CA ASN A 86 -2.87 4.44 -12.03
C ASN A 86 -3.48 4.12 -13.40
N SER A 87 -2.83 4.49 -14.51
CA SER A 87 -3.28 4.21 -15.87
C SER A 87 -3.20 2.73 -16.28
N GLY A 88 -2.54 1.86 -15.51
CA GLY A 88 -2.36 0.46 -15.87
C GLY A 88 -1.43 0.26 -17.08
N SER A 89 -1.35 -0.97 -17.60
CA SER A 89 -0.40 -1.42 -18.64
C SER A 89 -0.49 -0.72 -20.00
N VAL A 90 -1.32 0.32 -20.14
CA VAL A 90 -1.47 1.16 -21.34
C VAL A 90 -0.80 2.54 -21.21
N GLY A 91 -0.14 2.87 -20.10
CA GLY A 91 0.50 4.17 -19.87
C GLY A 91 1.94 4.27 -20.37
N LEU A 92 2.15 4.93 -21.51
CA LEU A 92 3.37 5.58 -22.02
C LEU A 92 4.72 4.98 -21.60
N LYS A 93 5.34 4.21 -22.52
CA LYS A 93 6.80 4.10 -22.59
C LYS A 93 7.36 5.49 -22.93
N VAL A 94 7.52 6.36 -21.94
CA VAL A 94 8.29 7.60 -22.11
C VAL A 94 9.75 7.16 -22.24
N LYS A 95 10.19 6.91 -23.47
CA LYS A 95 11.61 6.77 -23.78
C LYS A 95 12.29 8.09 -23.41
N GLY A 96 13.35 7.97 -22.61
CA GLY A 96 14.05 9.04 -21.91
C GLY A 96 14.07 10.39 -22.60
N PHE A 97 13.69 11.43 -21.85
CA PHE A 97 13.81 12.81 -22.31
C PHE A 97 14.20 13.76 -21.18
N PHE A 98 15.24 13.41 -20.41
CA PHE A 98 16.04 14.41 -19.69
C PHE A 98 17.48 13.93 -19.63
N LYS A 99 18.23 14.27 -20.68
CA LYS A 99 19.69 14.23 -20.70
C LYS A 99 20.16 15.61 -20.20
N TYR A 100 20.91 15.63 -19.10
CA TYR A 100 21.81 16.73 -18.77
C TYR A 100 23.22 16.24 -19.09
#